data_AF-A0A2S5DKN3-F1
#
_entry.id   AF-A0A2S5DKN3-F1
#
_cell.length_a   1.000
_cell.length_b   1.000
_cell.length_c   1.000
_cell.angle_alpha   90.00
_cell.angle_beta   90.00
_cell.angle_gamma   90.00
#
_symmetry.space_group_name_H-M   'P 1'
#
loop_
_entity.id
_entity.type
_entity.pdbx_description
1 polymer ?
#
loop_
_entity_poly.entity_id
_entity_poly.type
_entity_poly.pdbx_seq_one_letter_code
_entity_poly.pdbx_strand_id
1 'polypeptide(L)' 'MKAMAPVRTSEMVVFNYRRPVRARRVELQGGSRLWLVEMLDRRCQVWVWQDEWAGADAALERARRLSLMLE' A
#
# COMPACT_ATOMS: atom_id res chain seq x y z
N MET A 1 -9.90 -6.51 -11.80
CA MET A 1 -9.10 -5.54 -12.59
C MET A 1 -7.63 -5.79 -12.28
N LYS A 2 -6.75 -5.89 -13.29
CA LYS A 2 -5.29 -5.99 -13.06
C LYS A 2 -4.76 -4.58 -12.81
N ALA A 3 -4.14 -4.31 -11.67
CA ALA A 3 -3.42 -3.05 -11.48
C ALA A 3 -2.35 -2.91 -12.57
N MET A 4 -2.48 -1.86 -13.38
CA MET A 4 -1.44 -1.45 -14.32
C MET A 4 -0.18 -1.07 -13.54
N ALA A 5 0.98 -1.43 -14.08
CA ALA A 5 2.25 -1.16 -13.44
C ALA A 5 2.39 0.35 -13.14
N PRO A 6 2.72 0.73 -11.89
CA PRO A 6 2.77 2.12 -11.49
C PRO A 6 3.91 2.83 -12.22
N VAL A 7 3.62 3.99 -12.83
CA VAL A 7 4.59 4.75 -13.64
C VAL A 7 5.52 5.58 -12.76
N ARG A 8 4.98 6.14 -11.67
CA ARG A 8 5.73 6.92 -10.68
C ARG A 8 5.21 6.65 -9.27
N THR A 9 6.14 6.52 -8.33
CA THR A 9 5.85 6.55 -6.90
C THR A 9 6.16 7.95 -6.40
N SER A 10 5.18 8.63 -5.83
CA SER A 10 5.41 9.98 -5.28
C SER A 10 5.65 9.98 -3.77
N GLU A 11 4.94 9.13 -3.04
CA GLU A 11 4.94 9.12 -1.58
C GLU A 11 4.84 7.69 -1.07
N MET A 12 5.51 7.39 0.04
CA MET A 12 5.48 6.09 0.67
C MET A 12 5.59 6.25 2.18
N VAL A 13 4.67 5.61 2.91
CA VAL A 13 4.68 5.52 4.36
C VAL A 13 4.75 4.05 4.74
N VAL A 14 5.64 3.71 5.67
CA VAL A 14 5.81 2.33 6.16
C VAL A 14 5.47 2.28 7.63
N PHE A 15 4.54 1.40 7.98
CA PHE A 15 4.21 1.04 9.35
C PHE A 15 4.90 -0.30 9.67
N ASN A 16 5.72 -0.30 10.71
CA ASN A 16 6.50 -1.47 11.12
C ASN A 16 6.27 -1.81 12.60
N TYR A 17 5.00 -1.98 12.98
CA TYR A 17 4.63 -2.40 14.34
C TYR A 17 4.84 -3.91 14.51
N ARG A 18 3.79 -4.72 14.30
CA ARG A 18 3.89 -6.19 14.41
C ARG A 18 4.31 -6.83 13.10
N ARG A 19 3.84 -6.29 11.98
CA ARG A 19 4.26 -6.68 10.64
C ARG A 19 4.49 -5.45 9.76
N PRO A 20 5.47 -5.50 8.83
CA PRO A 20 5.71 -4.39 7.93
C PRO A 20 4.58 -4.26 6.92
N VAL A 21 3.93 -3.10 6.91
CA VAL A 21 2.89 -2.72 5.94
C VAL A 21 3.23 -1.34 5.43
N ARG A 22 3.12 -1.12 4.13
CA ARG A 22 3.36 0.19 3.52
C ARG A 22 2.13 0.67 2.77
N ALA A 23 1.91 1.97 2.83
CA ALA A 23 0.98 2.68 1.95
C ALA A 23 1.82 3.49 0.96
N ARG A 24 1.63 3.25 -0.33
CA ARG A 24 2.41 3.88 -1.39
C ARG A 24 1.49 4.56 -2.39
N ARG A 25 1.73 5.85 -2.63
CA ARG A 25 1.01 6.62 -3.65
C ARG A 25 1.61 6.34 -5.02
N VAL A 26 0.79 5.79 -5.89
CA VAL A 26 1.12 5.47 -7.27
C VAL A 26 0.30 6.30 -8.23
N GLU A 27 0.93 6.70 -9.32
CA GLU A 27 0.25 7.30 -10.47
C GLU A 27 0.09 6.23 -11.56
N LEU A 28 -1.15 6.02 -11.99
CA LEU A 28 -1.49 5.11 -13.08
C LEU A 28 -1.32 5.80 -14.43
N GLN A 29 -1.10 5.02 -15.50
CA GLN A 29 -1.17 5.55 -16.86
C GLN A 29 -2.58 6.11 -17.10
N GLY A 30 -2.68 7.41 -17.34
CA GLY A 30 -3.94 8.16 -17.38
C GLY A 30 -4.05 9.27 -16.34
N GLY A 31 -3.07 9.43 -15.43
CA GLY A 31 -2.98 10.55 -14.49
C GLY A 31 -3.76 10.35 -13.18
N SER A 32 -4.50 9.25 -13.06
CA SER A 32 -5.17 8.88 -11.81
C SER A 32 -4.15 8.48 -10.74
N ARG A 33 -4.38 8.94 -9.51
CA ARG A 33 -3.54 8.62 -8.35
C ARG A 33 -4.28 7.70 -7.40
N LEU A 34 -3.60 6.66 -6.94
CA LEU A 34 -4.12 5.70 -5.97
C LEU A 34 -3.08 5.44 -4.90
N TRP A 35 -3.56 5.08 -3.72
CA TRP A 35 -2.75 4.57 -2.65
C TRP A 35 -2.87 3.06 -2.60
N LEU A 36 -1.75 2.37 -2.78
CA LEU A 36 -1.65 0.93 -2.63
C LEU A 36 -1.20 0.60 -1.22
N VAL A 37 -1.93 -0.29 -0.57
CA VAL A 37 -1.54 -0.86 0.72
C VAL A 37 -0.93 -2.23 0.47
N GLU A 38 0.33 -2.38 0.85
CA GLU A 38 1.11 -3.59 0.61
C GLU A 38 1.68 -4.11 1.94
N MET A 39 1.67 -5.42 2.14
CA MET A 39 2.22 -6.09 3.32
C MET A 39 3.46 -6.88 2.93
N LEU A 40 4.52 -6.81 3.75
CA LEU A 40 5.71 -7.61 3.51
C LEU A 40 5.45 -9.06 3.90
N ASP A 41 5.48 -9.96 2.91
CA ASP A 41 5.60 -11.39 3.17
C ASP A 41 7.05 -11.70 3.53
N ARG A 42 7.27 -12.13 4.78
CA ARG A 42 8.62 -12.37 5.31
C ARG A 42 9.25 -13.65 4.75
N ARG A 43 8.47 -14.57 4.19
CA ARG A 43 8.97 -15.85 3.65
C ARG A 43 9.61 -15.64 2.28
N CYS A 44 8.91 -14.89 1.43
CA CYS A 44 9.33 -14.58 0.07
C CYS A 44 10.07 -13.24 -0.04
N GLN A 45 10.09 -12.42 1.02
CA GLN A 45 10.68 -11.08 1.05
C GLN A 45 10.09 -10.14 -0.02
N VAL A 46 8.78 -10.30 -0.30
CA VAL A 46 8.06 -9.51 -1.30
C VAL A 46 6.91 -8.73 -0.65
N TRP A 47 6.63 -7.57 -1.21
CA TRP A 47 5.46 -6.78 -0.83
C TRP A 47 4.24 -7.29 -1.59
N VAL A 48 3.29 -7.83 -0.84
CA VAL A 48 2.03 -8.36 -1.37
C VAL A 48 0.98 -7.28 -1.28
N TRP A 49 0.30 -7.03 -2.40
CA TRP A 49 -0.80 -6.09 -2.46
C TRP A 49 -1.98 -6.60 -1.63
N GLN A 50 -2.46 -5.76 -0.69
CA GLN A 50 -3.60 -6.06 0.16
C GLN A 50 -4.84 -5.27 -0.23
N ASP A 51 -4.70 -3.97 -0.50
CA ASP A 51 -5.83 -3.05 -0.64
C ASP A 51 -5.47 -1.83 -1.49
N GLU A 52 -6.45 -1.13 -2.05
CA GLU A 52 -6.25 0.10 -2.82
C GLU A 52 -7.31 1.16 -2.50
N TRP A 53 -6.88 2.42 -2.39
CA TRP A 53 -7.77 3.53 -2.05
C TRP A 53 -7.45 4.78 -2.86
N ALA A 54 -8.46 5.58 -3.17
CA ALA A 54 -8.28 6.88 -3.82
C ALA A 54 -7.71 7.96 -2.87
N GLY A 55 -8.01 7.86 -1.58
CA GLY A 55 -7.61 8.82 -0.56
C GLY A 55 -6.46 8.33 0.33
N ALA A 56 -5.62 9.27 0.79
CA ALA A 56 -4.49 8.98 1.66
C ALA A 56 -4.93 8.48 3.04
N ASP A 57 -5.89 9.16 3.69
CA ASP A 57 -6.34 8.81 5.04
C ASP A 57 -6.82 7.36 5.17
N ALA A 58 -7.71 6.92 4.27
CA ALA A 58 -8.24 5.56 4.31
C ALA A 58 -7.16 4.50 4.05
N ALA A 59 -6.24 4.76 3.11
CA ALA A 59 -5.11 3.86 2.87
C ALA A 59 -4.15 3.80 4.06
N LEU A 60 -3.84 4.93 4.67
CA LEU A 60 -2.93 5.01 5.81
C LEU A 60 -3.54 4.36 7.05
N GLU A 61 -4.83 4.59 7.32
CA GLU A 61 -5.54 3.91 8.40
C GLU A 61 -5.56 2.40 8.17
N ARG A 62 -5.88 1.95 6.94
CA ARG A 62 -5.87 0.53 6.59
C ARG A 62 -4.48 -0.08 6.77
N ALA A 63 -3.44 0.58 6.28
CA ALA A 63 -2.06 0.13 6.42
C ALA A 63 -1.62 0.04 7.89
N ARG A 64 -2.02 1.02 8.71
CA ARG A 64 -1.76 1.04 10.16
C ARG A 64 -2.47 -0.12 10.86
N ARG A 65 -3.78 -0.32 10.63
CA ARG A 65 -4.55 -1.43 11.20
C ARG A 65 -3.95 -2.77 10.83
N LEU A 66 -3.63 -2.96 9.55
CA LEU A 66 -2.97 -4.16 9.07
C LEU A 66 -1.63 -4.38 9.78
N SER A 67 -0.79 -3.35 9.94
CA SER A 67 0.50 -3.46 10.64
C SER A 67 0.36 -3.86 12.11
N LEU A 68 -0.74 -3.47 12.76
CA LEU A 68 -1.10 -3.83 14.14
C LEU A 68 -1.79 -5.20 14.26
N MET A 69 -2.13 -5.85 13.14
CA MET A 69 -2.97 -7.06 13.08
C MET A 69 -4.37 -6.82 13.64
N LEU A 70 -4.90 -5.62 13.45
CA LEU A 70 -6.29 -5.27 13.70
C LEU A 70 -7.07 -5.41 12.39
N GLU A 71 -8.22 -6.07 12.42
CA GLU A 71 -9.08 -6.26 11.24
C GLU A 71 -9.84 -4.99 10.84
#